data_AF-A0A7I6NAY4-F1
#
_entry.id   AF-A0A7I6NAY4-F1
#
_cell.length_a   1.000
_cell.length_b   1.000
_cell.length_c   1.000
_cell.angle_alpha   90.00
_cell.angle_beta   90.00
_cell.angle_gamma   90.00
#
_symmetry.space_group_name_H-M   'P 1'
#
loop_
_entity.id
_entity.type
_entity.pdbx_description
1 polymer ?
#
loop_
_entity_poly.entity_id
_entity_poly.type
_entity_poly.pdbx_seq_one_letter_code
_entity_poly.pdbx_strand_id
1 'polypeptide(L)'
;LEDLQERKLFSKNEIHQIVEKRRAFEYMMKRIPLRKIDALRYIEYELNLDALRQKRKERAGLEKTTLGDTAGVKRVHSIFDRVIYKHRGSVELWLQYIAFCKAERSGRVLSHVFTRALQSRPRAPELWIEAASYEFSTNLNIESARVLMQRAIRINKGCQRL
;
A
#
# COMPACT_ATOMS: atom_id res chain seq x y z
N LEU A 1 10.71 8.97 -14.48
CA LEU A 1 9.89 10.13 -14.93
C LEU A 1 10.22 10.44 -16.39
N GLU A 2 11.46 10.25 -16.82
CA GLU A 2 11.91 10.31 -18.22
C GLU A 2 11.05 9.43 -19.16
N ASP A 3 10.80 8.17 -18.79
CA ASP A 3 9.88 7.26 -19.52
C ASP A 3 8.46 7.85 -19.74
N LEU A 4 7.93 8.60 -18.78
CA LEU A 4 6.62 9.24 -18.92
C LEU A 4 6.65 10.47 -19.85
N GLN A 5 7.82 11.11 -19.95
CA GLN A 5 8.06 12.23 -20.85
C GLN A 5 8.22 11.75 -22.29
N GLU A 6 8.98 10.67 -22.51
CA GLU A 6 9.21 10.06 -23.82
C GLU A 6 7.90 9.59 -24.44
N ARG A 7 7.01 9.01 -23.62
CA ARG A 7 5.66 8.57 -24.03
C ARG A 7 4.66 9.71 -24.17
N LYS A 8 5.07 10.98 -23.98
CA LYS A 8 4.24 12.19 -24.04
C LYS A 8 3.01 12.14 -23.11
N LEU A 9 3.08 11.36 -22.02
CA LEU A 9 2.00 11.28 -21.04
C LEU A 9 1.97 12.50 -20.11
N PHE A 10 3.13 13.12 -19.89
CA PHE A 10 3.27 14.36 -19.14
C PHE A 10 4.19 15.33 -19.87
N SER A 11 3.87 16.62 -19.78
CA SER A 11 4.76 17.67 -20.29
C SER A 11 5.95 17.89 -19.35
N LYS A 12 7.03 18.51 -19.85
CA LYS A 12 8.18 18.88 -19.02
C LYS A 12 7.79 19.78 -17.83
N ASN A 13 6.85 20.71 -18.05
CA ASN A 13 6.36 21.62 -17.01
C ASN A 13 5.57 20.86 -15.94
N GLU A 14 4.71 19.92 -16.34
CA GLU A 14 3.98 19.07 -15.39
C GLU A 14 4.94 18.20 -14.58
N ILE A 15 5.95 17.60 -15.22
CA ILE A 15 6.97 16.81 -14.52
C ILE A 15 7.71 17.66 -13.49
N HIS A 16 8.05 18.90 -13.83
CA HIS A 16 8.68 19.83 -12.89
C HIS A 16 7.79 20.06 -11.65
N GLN A 17 6.51 20.37 -11.86
CA GLN A 17 5.55 20.54 -10.75
C GLN A 17 5.39 19.27 -9.91
N ILE A 18 5.37 18.09 -10.55
CA ILE A 18 5.29 16.80 -9.84
C ILE A 18 6.52 16.59 -8.96
N VAL A 19 7.71 16.88 -9.49
CA VAL A 19 8.97 16.76 -8.76
C VAL A 19 9.02 17.73 -7.58
N GLU A 20 8.60 18.97 -7.78
CA GLU A 20 8.56 19.98 -6.72
C GLU A 20 7.59 19.58 -5.60
N LYS A 21 6.37 19.16 -5.95
CA LYS A 21 5.40 18.66 -4.95
C LYS A 21 5.93 17.44 -4.20
N ARG A 22 6.55 16.48 -4.91
CA ARG A 22 7.20 15.32 -4.27
C ARG A 22 8.28 15.75 -3.30
N ARG A 23 9.14 16.71 -3.67
CA ARG A 23 10.16 17.24 -2.77
C ARG A 23 9.53 17.83 -1.51
N ALA A 24 8.47 18.61 -1.64
CA ALA A 24 7.75 19.17 -0.49
C ALA A 24 7.22 18.06 0.45
N PHE A 25 6.59 17.01 -0.10
CA PHE A 25 6.15 15.86 0.71
C PHE A 25 7.31 15.10 1.35
N GLU A 26 8.43 14.90 0.64
CA GLU A 26 9.61 14.25 1.20
C GLU A 26 10.22 15.07 2.36
N TYR A 27 10.22 16.41 2.26
CA TYR A 27 10.57 17.26 3.39
C TYR A 27 9.63 17.06 4.57
N MET A 28 8.30 17.04 4.34
CA MET A 28 7.31 16.78 5.40
C MET A 28 7.51 15.40 6.05
N MET A 29 7.81 14.36 5.27
CA MET A 29 8.05 13.00 5.74
C MET A 29 9.31 12.85 6.60
N LYS A 30 10.31 13.70 6.36
CA LYS A 30 11.55 13.73 7.13
C LYS A 30 11.41 14.46 8.47
N ARG A 31 10.36 15.26 8.67
CA ARG A 31 10.11 15.95 9.94
C ARG A 31 9.95 14.97 11.10
N ILE A 32 10.35 15.42 12.28
CA ILE A 32 10.19 14.70 13.55
C ILE A 32 9.31 15.58 14.46
N PRO A 33 8.19 15.07 14.99
CA PRO A 33 7.62 13.74 14.74
C PRO A 33 6.97 13.66 13.33
N LEU A 34 6.99 12.46 12.74
CA LEU A 34 6.22 12.21 11.51
C LEU A 34 4.73 12.20 11.83
N ARG A 35 3.97 13.11 11.23
CA ARG A 35 2.51 13.13 11.35
C ARG A 35 1.89 12.13 10.38
N LYS A 36 0.93 11.32 10.86
CA LYS A 36 0.20 10.36 10.02
C LYS A 36 -0.55 11.07 8.88
N ILE A 37 -1.12 12.24 9.15
CA ILE A 37 -1.87 13.05 8.18
C ILE A 37 -1.00 13.42 6.97
N ASP A 38 0.25 13.83 7.19
CA ASP A 38 1.15 14.24 6.11
C ASP A 38 1.48 13.05 5.19
N ALA A 39 1.63 11.87 5.77
CA ALA A 39 1.83 10.64 5.01
C ALA A 39 0.59 10.23 4.21
N LEU A 40 -0.60 10.31 4.80
CA LEU A 40 -1.85 10.01 4.12
C LEU A 40 -2.09 10.95 2.93
N ARG A 41 -1.83 12.25 3.10
CA ARG A 41 -1.90 13.24 2.02
C ARG A 41 -0.92 12.93 0.88
N TYR A 42 0.27 12.44 1.22
CA TYR A 42 1.24 12.06 0.19
C TYR A 42 0.80 10.80 -0.56
N ILE A 43 0.25 9.81 0.14
CA ILE A 43 -0.31 8.59 -0.49
C ILE A 43 -1.47 8.97 -1.42
N GLU A 44 -2.41 9.79 -0.95
CA GLU A 44 -3.53 10.27 -1.75
C GLU A 44 -3.06 11.00 -3.01
N TYR A 45 -2.05 11.87 -2.88
CA TYR A 45 -1.45 12.56 -4.02
C TYR A 45 -0.86 11.59 -5.05
N GLU A 46 -0.09 10.57 -4.61
CA GLU A 46 0.50 9.59 -5.54
C GLU A 46 -0.56 8.70 -6.19
N LEU A 47 -1.63 8.33 -5.48
CA LEU A 47 -2.76 7.58 -6.05
C LEU A 47 -3.49 8.39 -7.13
N ASN A 48 -3.76 9.67 -6.85
CA ASN A 48 -4.38 10.57 -7.83
C ASN A 48 -3.50 10.78 -9.06
N LEU A 49 -2.19 10.86 -8.87
CA LEU A 49 -1.23 10.95 -9.97
C LEU A 49 -1.23 9.66 -10.82
N ASP A 50 -1.27 8.50 -10.18
CA ASP A 50 -1.32 7.20 -10.86
C ASP A 50 -2.62 7.05 -11.66
N ALA A 51 -3.76 7.41 -11.07
CA ALA A 51 -5.06 7.43 -11.75
C ALA A 51 -5.08 8.38 -12.96
N LEU A 52 -4.46 9.57 -12.84
CA LEU A 52 -4.30 10.50 -13.96
C LEU A 52 -3.44 9.89 -15.07
N ARG A 53 -2.32 9.24 -14.72
CA ARG A 53 -1.47 8.54 -15.70
C ARG A 53 -2.26 7.44 -16.41
N GLN A 54 -3.00 6.61 -15.69
CA GLN A 54 -3.81 5.52 -16.26
C GLN A 54 -4.80 6.06 -17.31
N LYS A 55 -5.58 7.10 -16.96
CA LYS A 55 -6.52 7.76 -17.89
C LYS A 55 -5.82 8.33 -19.12
N ARG A 56 -4.63 8.92 -18.97
CA ARG A 56 -3.86 9.46 -20.10
C ARG A 56 -3.30 8.34 -20.99
N LYS A 57 -2.85 7.25 -20.39
CA LYS A 57 -2.36 6.06 -21.10
C LYS A 57 -3.47 5.42 -21.94
N GLU A 58 -4.67 5.30 -21.37
CA GLU A 58 -5.87 4.82 -22.07
C GLU A 58 -6.23 5.71 -23.27
N ARG A 59 -6.27 7.03 -23.06
CA ARG A 59 -6.54 7.99 -24.16
C ARG A 59 -5.49 7.97 -25.25
N ALA A 60 -4.24 7.70 -24.90
CA ALA A 60 -3.14 7.59 -25.85
C ALA A 60 -3.11 6.23 -26.58
N GLY A 61 -3.99 5.28 -26.23
CA GLY A 61 -4.03 3.95 -26.84
C GLY A 61 -2.77 3.11 -26.59
N LEU A 62 -2.02 3.41 -25.51
CA LEU A 62 -0.76 2.73 -25.25
C LEU A 62 -1.00 1.47 -24.42
N GLU A 63 -0.87 0.30 -25.03
CA GLU A 63 -1.05 -0.98 -24.31
C GLU A 63 0.21 -1.41 -23.54
N LYS A 64 1.40 -1.07 -24.04
CA LYS A 64 2.67 -1.50 -23.43
C LYS A 64 2.80 -0.96 -22.00
N THR A 65 3.05 -1.88 -21.08
CA THR A 65 3.39 -1.58 -19.67
C THR A 65 4.88 -1.33 -19.56
N THR A 66 5.26 -0.16 -19.05
CA THR A 66 6.66 0.23 -18.87
C THR A 66 7.02 0.42 -17.39
N LEU A 67 8.29 0.72 -17.12
CA LEU A 67 8.77 1.00 -15.77
C LEU A 67 8.02 2.17 -15.11
N GLY A 68 7.65 3.21 -15.88
CA GLY A 68 6.87 4.35 -15.40
C GLY A 68 5.46 3.98 -14.92
N ASP A 69 4.90 2.88 -15.43
CA ASP A 69 3.58 2.38 -15.02
C ASP A 69 3.60 1.70 -13.64
N THR A 70 4.72 1.06 -13.27
CA THR A 70 4.86 0.42 -11.94
C THR A 70 5.46 1.33 -10.88
N ALA A 71 6.06 2.45 -11.30
CA ALA A 71 6.81 3.34 -10.41
C ALA A 71 5.92 4.08 -9.39
N GLY A 72 4.67 4.40 -9.74
CA GLY A 72 3.71 5.05 -8.83
C GLY A 72 3.36 4.13 -7.67
N VAL A 73 2.87 2.93 -7.98
CA VAL A 73 2.52 1.87 -7.03
C VAL A 73 3.69 1.54 -6.09
N LYS A 74 4.90 1.34 -6.63
CA LYS A 74 6.12 1.10 -5.83
C LYS A 74 6.43 2.23 -4.86
N ARG A 75 6.18 3.49 -5.25
CA ARG A 75 6.37 4.63 -4.35
C ARG A 75 5.36 4.62 -3.21
N VAL A 76 4.10 4.31 -3.50
CA VAL A 76 3.07 4.19 -2.45
C VAL A 76 3.44 3.11 -1.43
N HIS A 77 3.89 1.93 -1.87
CA HIS A 77 4.43 0.90 -0.96
C HIS A 77 5.58 1.43 -0.09
N SER A 78 6.55 2.12 -0.68
CA SER A 78 7.67 2.74 0.05
C SER A 78 7.20 3.76 1.09
N ILE A 79 6.16 4.55 0.79
CA ILE A 79 5.59 5.50 1.74
C ILE A 79 4.96 4.73 2.91
N PHE A 80 4.10 3.74 2.64
CA PHE A 80 3.50 2.89 3.68
C PHE A 80 4.56 2.23 4.57
N ASP A 81 5.61 1.64 3.99
CA ASP A 81 6.70 1.00 4.75
C ASP A 81 7.39 1.98 5.72
N ARG A 82 7.67 3.22 5.27
CA ARG A 82 8.27 4.26 6.10
C ARG A 82 7.34 4.70 7.23
N VAL A 83 6.06 4.84 6.96
CA VAL A 83 5.05 5.28 7.93
C VAL A 83 4.83 4.21 8.97
N ILE A 84 4.65 2.96 8.55
CA ILE A 84 4.47 1.80 9.43
C ILE A 84 5.71 1.57 10.29
N TYR A 85 6.91 1.77 9.76
CA TYR A 85 8.14 1.66 10.55
C TYR A 85 8.15 2.62 11.74
N LYS A 86 7.68 3.86 11.55
CA LYS A 86 7.55 4.86 12.62
C LYS A 86 6.32 4.65 13.51
N HIS A 87 5.21 4.17 12.94
CA HIS A 87 3.90 4.04 13.61
C HIS A 87 3.43 2.57 13.72
N ARG A 88 4.31 1.67 14.17
CA ARG A 88 4.08 0.21 14.16
C ARG A 88 2.84 -0.27 14.92
N GLY A 89 2.41 0.51 15.92
CA GLY A 89 1.28 0.18 16.79
C GLY A 89 -0.10 0.48 16.19
N SER A 90 -0.18 1.21 15.08
CA SER A 90 -1.46 1.63 14.50
C SER A 90 -2.09 0.52 13.66
N VAL A 91 -3.10 -0.17 14.17
CA VAL A 91 -3.84 -1.21 13.42
C VAL A 91 -4.49 -0.62 12.16
N GLU A 92 -5.04 0.58 12.27
CA GLU A 92 -5.66 1.31 11.15
C GLU A 92 -4.72 1.47 9.95
N LEU A 93 -3.44 1.79 10.17
CA LEU A 93 -2.46 1.97 9.09
C LEU A 93 -2.14 0.63 8.40
N TRP A 94 -2.12 -0.46 9.17
CA TRP A 94 -1.95 -1.80 8.60
C TRP A 94 -3.15 -2.19 7.72
N LEU A 95 -4.37 -1.93 8.19
CA LEU A 95 -5.59 -2.20 7.44
C LEU A 95 -5.66 -1.37 6.14
N GLN A 96 -5.32 -0.07 6.21
CA GLN A 96 -5.22 0.78 5.02
C GLN A 96 -4.18 0.26 4.02
N TYR A 97 -3.03 -0.22 4.51
CA TYR A 97 -2.01 -0.77 3.63
C TYR A 97 -2.44 -2.10 2.99
N ILE A 98 -3.10 -2.97 3.76
CA ILE A 98 -3.69 -4.22 3.25
C ILE A 98 -4.75 -3.91 2.18
N ALA A 99 -5.63 -2.94 2.42
CA ALA A 99 -6.65 -2.53 1.45
C ALA A 99 -6.03 -2.01 0.15
N PHE A 100 -4.98 -1.19 0.25
CA PHE A 100 -4.22 -0.73 -0.92
C PHE A 100 -3.61 -1.90 -1.70
N CYS A 101 -2.92 -2.82 -1.01
CA CYS A 101 -2.32 -3.99 -1.64
C CYS A 101 -3.37 -4.90 -2.32
N LYS A 102 -4.58 -5.03 -1.75
CA LYS A 102 -5.70 -5.76 -2.35
C LYS A 102 -6.19 -5.06 -3.62
N ALA A 103 -6.36 -3.73 -3.59
CA ALA A 103 -6.79 -2.95 -4.76
C ALA A 103 -5.80 -3.05 -5.93
N GLU A 104 -4.50 -2.97 -5.65
CA GLU A 104 -3.42 -3.08 -6.64
C GLU A 104 -3.08 -4.52 -7.05
N ARG A 105 -3.82 -5.52 -6.54
CA ARG A 105 -3.57 -6.96 -6.79
C ARG A 105 -2.13 -7.41 -6.53
N SER A 106 -1.48 -6.78 -5.55
CA SER A 106 -0.07 -7.02 -5.21
C SER A 106 0.10 -8.20 -4.26
N GLY A 107 -0.29 -9.41 -4.69
CA GLY A 107 -0.40 -10.60 -3.83
C GLY A 107 0.89 -10.95 -3.07
N ARG A 108 2.06 -10.92 -3.74
CA ARG A 108 3.34 -11.20 -3.09
C ARG A 108 3.67 -10.21 -1.97
N VAL A 109 3.44 -8.93 -2.22
CA VAL A 109 3.68 -7.87 -1.21
C VAL A 109 2.67 -8.03 -0.07
N LEU A 110 1.41 -8.31 -0.39
CA LEU A 110 0.35 -8.50 0.59
C LEU A 110 0.65 -9.63 1.59
N SER A 111 1.14 -10.79 1.15
CA SER A 111 1.55 -11.88 2.06
C SER A 111 2.66 -11.45 3.03
N HIS A 112 3.63 -10.64 2.56
CA HIS A 112 4.67 -10.08 3.43
C HIS A 112 4.09 -9.05 4.41
N VAL A 113 3.15 -8.22 3.95
CA VAL A 113 2.46 -7.23 4.79
C VAL A 113 1.67 -7.92 5.90
N PHE A 114 0.90 -8.97 5.59
CA PHE A 114 0.20 -9.76 6.60
C PHE A 114 1.16 -10.34 7.63
N THR A 115 2.25 -10.97 7.19
CA THR A 115 3.24 -11.54 8.11
C THR A 115 3.80 -10.49 9.07
N ARG A 116 4.18 -9.30 8.56
CA ARG A 116 4.69 -8.20 9.38
C ARG A 116 3.63 -7.58 10.29
N ALA A 117 2.39 -7.46 9.81
CA ALA A 117 1.27 -6.93 10.57
C ALA A 117 0.96 -7.82 11.79
N LEU A 118 0.87 -9.14 11.57
CA LEU A 118 0.61 -10.15 12.60
C LEU A 118 1.75 -10.23 13.63
N GLN A 119 3.02 -10.11 13.19
CA GLN A 119 4.17 -10.02 14.10
C GLN A 119 4.17 -8.74 14.92
N SER A 120 3.81 -7.60 14.31
CA SER A 120 3.77 -6.33 15.02
C SER A 120 2.66 -6.31 16.07
N ARG A 121 1.44 -6.75 15.70
CA ARG A 121 0.24 -6.71 16.55
C ARG A 121 -0.46 -8.08 16.60
N PRO A 122 0.10 -9.07 17.33
CA PRO A 122 -0.51 -10.40 17.44
C PRO A 122 -1.89 -10.38 18.12
N ARG A 123 -2.14 -9.39 18.98
CA ARG A 123 -3.39 -9.25 19.74
C ARG A 123 -4.53 -8.53 19.01
N ALA A 124 -4.32 -8.12 17.76
CA ALA A 124 -5.35 -7.46 16.97
C ALA A 124 -6.13 -8.52 16.15
N PRO A 125 -7.34 -8.94 16.56
CA PRO A 125 -8.10 -10.00 15.89
C PRO A 125 -8.46 -9.65 14.45
N GLU A 126 -8.69 -8.37 14.17
CA GLU A 126 -9.04 -7.83 12.85
C GLU A 126 -8.01 -8.21 11.78
N LEU A 127 -6.71 -8.15 12.11
CA LEU A 127 -5.63 -8.49 11.18
C LEU A 127 -5.59 -10.00 10.89
N TRP A 128 -5.96 -10.84 11.86
CA TRP A 128 -6.03 -12.29 11.67
C TRP A 128 -7.20 -12.68 10.77
N ILE A 129 -8.37 -12.09 11.02
CA ILE A 129 -9.58 -12.31 10.23
C ILE A 129 -9.34 -11.90 8.77
N GLU A 130 -8.78 -10.70 8.55
CA GLU A 130 -8.46 -10.21 7.22
C GLU A 130 -7.43 -11.09 6.48
N ALA A 131 -6.41 -11.57 7.19
CA ALA A 131 -5.39 -12.46 6.60
C ALA A 131 -5.99 -13.81 6.20
N ALA A 132 -6.73 -14.46 7.10
CA ALA A 132 -7.33 -15.76 6.82
C ALA A 132 -8.44 -15.67 5.76
N SER A 133 -9.25 -14.60 5.80
CA SER A 133 -10.26 -14.34 4.78
C SER A 133 -9.60 -14.21 3.40
N TYR A 134 -8.50 -13.46 3.28
CA TYR A 134 -7.77 -13.32 2.03
C TYR A 134 -7.20 -14.65 1.52
N GLU A 135 -6.56 -15.45 2.40
CA GLU A 135 -6.04 -16.77 2.02
C GLU A 135 -7.15 -17.73 1.56
N PHE A 136 -8.31 -17.68 2.20
CA PHE A 136 -9.47 -18.50 1.84
C PHE A 136 -10.13 -18.05 0.53
N SER A 137 -10.43 -16.75 0.40
CA SER A 137 -11.21 -16.23 -0.74
C SER A 137 -10.37 -16.06 -2.00
N THR A 138 -9.12 -15.62 -1.86
CA THR A 138 -8.29 -15.20 -3.00
C THR A 138 -7.26 -16.25 -3.36
N ASN A 139 -6.56 -16.82 -2.38
CA ASN A 139 -5.57 -17.87 -2.65
C ASN A 139 -6.17 -19.28 -2.67
N LEU A 140 -7.46 -19.42 -2.32
CA LEU A 140 -8.19 -20.70 -2.22
C LEU A 140 -7.48 -21.73 -1.32
N ASN A 141 -6.71 -21.25 -0.34
CA ASN A 141 -5.88 -22.08 0.52
C ASN A 141 -6.53 -22.25 1.90
N ILE A 142 -7.44 -23.21 1.98
CA ILE A 142 -8.22 -23.53 3.19
C ILE A 142 -7.30 -23.91 4.36
N GLU A 143 -6.22 -24.65 4.09
CA GLU A 143 -5.29 -25.09 5.14
C GLU A 143 -4.60 -23.90 5.80
N SER A 144 -4.09 -22.97 4.99
CA SER A 144 -3.43 -21.77 5.50
C SER A 144 -4.39 -20.88 6.31
N ALA A 145 -5.62 -20.70 5.83
CA ALA A 145 -6.65 -19.95 6.54
C ALA A 145 -6.98 -20.60 7.89
N ARG A 146 -7.09 -21.94 7.94
CA ARG A 146 -7.30 -22.70 9.17
C ARG A 146 -6.16 -22.53 10.16
N VAL A 147 -4.91 -22.65 9.71
CA VAL A 147 -3.73 -22.47 10.56
C VAL A 147 -3.65 -21.05 11.12
N LEU A 148 -3.95 -20.04 10.30
CA LEU A 148 -4.00 -18.64 10.74
C LEU A 148 -5.05 -18.47 11.84
N MET A 149 -6.25 -19.02 11.67
CA MET A 149 -7.33 -18.84 12.63
C MET A 149 -7.11 -19.62 13.93
N GLN A 150 -6.56 -20.84 13.85
CA GLN A 150 -6.14 -21.58 15.04
C GLN A 150 -5.07 -20.84 15.84
N ARG A 151 -4.10 -20.20 15.17
CA ARG A 151 -3.12 -19.33 15.82
C ARG A 151 -3.78 -18.11 16.45
N ALA A 152 -4.72 -17.48 15.76
CA ALA A 152 -5.46 -16.32 16.26
C ALA A 152 -6.19 -16.65 17.57
N ILE A 153 -6.93 -17.76 17.64
CA ILE A 153 -7.66 -18.21 18.84
C ILE A 153 -6.70 -18.49 20.00
N ARG A 154 -5.55 -19.13 19.74
CA ARG A 154 -4.53 -19.40 20.77
C ARG A 154 -3.97 -18.13 21.40
N ILE A 155 -3.78 -17.08 20.60
CA ILE A 155 -3.22 -15.80 21.04
C ILE A 155 -4.30 -14.93 21.70
N ASN A 156 -5.53 -14.96 21.17
CA ASN A 156 -6.65 -14.09 21.54
C ASN A 156 -7.79 -14.87 22.21
N LYS A 157 -7.45 -15.61 23.27
CA LYS A 157 -8.36 -16.57 23.95
C LYS A 157 -9.67 -15.99 24.50
N GLY A 158 -9.82 -14.67 24.56
CA GLY A 158 -11.02 -13.97 25.07
C GLY A 158 -11.78 -13.16 24.03
N CYS A 159 -11.43 -13.23 22.75
CA CYS A 159 -12.12 -12.46 21.72
C CYS A 159 -13.30 -13.25 21.15
N GLN A 160 -14.53 -12.81 21.40
CA GLN A 160 -15.75 -13.44 20.88
C GLN A 160 -15.91 -13.33 19.34
N ARG A 161 -15.09 -12.52 18.67
CA ARG A 161 -15.13 -12.29 17.22
C ARG A 161 -14.31 -13.30 16.41
N LEU A 162 -13.48 -14.12 17.06
CA LEU A 162 -12.62 -15.14 16.47
C LEU A 162 -13.18 -16.53 16.72
#